data_AF-G3MG24-F1
#
_entry.id   AF-G3MG24-F1
#
_cell.length_a   1.000
_cell.length_b   1.000
_cell.length_c   1.000
_cell.angle_alpha   90.00
_cell.angle_beta   90.00
_cell.angle_gamma   90.00
#
_symmetry.space_group_name_H-M   'P 1'
#
loop_
_entity.id
_entity.type
_entity.pdbx_description
1 polymer ?
#
loop_
_entity_poly.entity_id
_entity_poly.type
_entity_poly.pdbx_seq_one_letter_code
_entity_poly.pdbx_strand_id
1 'polypeptide(L)'
;MLLLVMMVLALVLYIGPSLFRWVRRKTPIMIDPSIGCVALNVDPFLRDVGEFDASLYRSYESSTDKQLLSFVGNGKIGFSVDDDNTLYVFNNRTLSLALPFHPGVEIIYPQASHQEGNVVHFVKGTVFRYQCFNKRRKTISVSHTYYAHRTIPSLLVQSVKIVNPLSDPITFGIEQKGSTTENLQAKPLGIKDRYGQENIIWHGKVSTGSAKDTVIAFALVTPKLPSTVTVEPKSSTVLRIQTLVDYSGPLKSKDYPSAVSQLQSFLKEEMQRVVSIESHILRNMHVDAWSQLWSTGFGISQSKAYGALNGDVINGTIYYILSHVRALASEWNTGPAEHRELQALLAYPEHCYGGHHTLQASTLWPDSTSLQSVTNAVNLWMLTLENQGCSKLIKTGAEGVLQAVVLSLGAFLFKDSHLELNIQPKDLHRELFFRRISYGNATHLNVSVVLGDDNKALLRVWLDRSDRDYYACDGGCLDPPVKLDFKAKQ
;
A
#
# COMPACT_ATOMS: atom_id res chain seq x y z
N MET A 1 66.06 44.66 -4.37
CA MET A 1 65.49 43.30 -4.42
C MET A 1 64.45 43.07 -3.32
N LEU A 2 64.78 43.29 -2.04
CA LEU A 2 63.85 43.08 -0.91
C LEU A 2 62.55 43.90 -0.99
N LEU A 3 62.66 45.17 -1.41
CA LEU A 3 61.52 46.09 -1.56
C LEU A 3 60.55 45.67 -2.68
N LEU A 4 61.08 45.05 -3.73
CA LEU A 4 60.30 44.57 -4.88
C LEU A 4 59.55 43.27 -4.52
N VAL A 5 60.20 42.41 -3.73
CA VAL A 5 59.57 41.21 -3.14
C VAL A 5 58.44 41.60 -2.18
N MET A 6 58.64 42.62 -1.33
CA MET A 6 57.61 43.13 -0.43
C MET A 6 56.41 43.71 -1.17
N MET A 7 56.64 44.42 -2.27
CA MET A 7 55.57 45.01 -3.08
C MET A 7 54.74 43.94 -3.81
N VAL A 8 55.38 42.88 -4.30
CA VAL A 8 54.69 41.72 -4.91
C VAL A 8 53.91 40.94 -3.86
N LEU A 9 54.45 40.73 -2.66
CA LEU A 9 53.75 40.08 -1.55
C LEU A 9 52.52 40.88 -1.10
N ALA A 10 52.64 42.21 -1.01
CA ALA A 10 51.51 43.08 -0.69
C ALA A 10 50.42 43.02 -1.78
N LEU A 11 50.81 42.97 -3.06
CA LEU A 11 49.88 42.83 -4.17
C LEU A 11 49.16 41.48 -4.15
N VAL A 12 49.87 40.39 -3.88
CA VAL A 12 49.29 39.05 -3.74
C VAL A 12 48.39 38.95 -2.52
N LEU A 13 48.74 39.59 -1.39
CA LEU A 13 47.89 39.59 -0.20
C LEU A 13 46.63 40.45 -0.36
N TYR A 14 46.71 41.55 -1.13
CA TYR A 14 45.60 42.47 -1.30
C TYR A 14 44.66 42.06 -2.45
N ILE A 15 45.23 41.63 -3.57
CA ILE A 15 44.49 41.25 -4.78
C ILE A 15 44.25 39.73 -4.83
N GLY A 16 45.14 38.91 -4.26
CA GLY A 16 44.99 37.46 -4.26
C GLY A 16 43.65 36.98 -3.68
N PRO A 17 43.17 37.46 -2.51
CA PRO A 17 41.89 37.02 -1.97
C PRO A 17 40.68 37.38 -2.85
N SER A 18 40.71 38.51 -3.56
CA SER A 18 39.61 38.93 -4.44
C SER A 18 39.62 38.16 -5.76
N LEU A 19 40.81 37.91 -6.34
CA LEU A 19 41.00 37.07 -7.51
C LEU A 19 40.69 35.60 -7.19
N PHE A 20 41.07 35.11 -6.01
CA PHE A 20 40.76 33.76 -5.55
C PHE A 20 39.27 33.59 -5.22
N ARG A 21 38.59 34.63 -4.70
CA ARG A 21 37.11 34.64 -4.59
C ARG A 21 36.42 34.69 -5.95
N TRP A 22 37.00 35.35 -6.94
CA TRP A 22 36.46 35.41 -8.30
C TRP A 22 36.64 34.07 -9.05
N VAL A 23 37.82 33.44 -8.95
CA VAL A 23 38.11 32.11 -9.52
C VAL A 23 37.40 30.98 -8.73
N ARG A 24 37.25 31.12 -7.41
CA ARG A 24 36.39 30.24 -6.56
C ARG A 24 34.96 30.74 -6.41
N ARG A 25 34.43 31.59 -7.31
CA ARG A 25 32.99 31.55 -7.54
C ARG A 25 32.68 30.20 -8.16
N LYS A 26 32.69 29.14 -7.33
CA LYS A 26 31.80 28.02 -7.52
C LYS A 26 30.47 28.70 -7.79
N THR A 27 29.95 28.50 -8.99
CA THR A 27 28.55 28.78 -9.28
C THR A 27 27.77 28.33 -8.04
N PRO A 28 26.94 29.20 -7.43
CA PRO A 28 26.11 28.74 -6.32
C PRO A 28 25.43 27.48 -6.84
N ILE A 29 25.57 26.37 -6.12
CA ILE A 29 24.86 25.14 -6.46
C ILE A 29 23.40 25.58 -6.46
N MET A 30 22.84 25.77 -7.66
CA MET A 30 21.44 26.11 -7.81
C MET A 30 20.70 24.84 -7.45
N ILE A 31 20.43 24.67 -6.15
CA ILE A 31 19.54 23.64 -5.66
C ILE A 31 18.21 23.92 -6.36
N ASP A 32 17.77 22.99 -7.20
CA ASP A 32 16.50 23.08 -7.89
C ASP A 32 15.40 23.35 -6.84
N PRO A 33 14.69 24.50 -6.90
CA PRO A 33 13.65 24.84 -5.93
C PRO A 33 12.58 23.74 -5.79
N SER A 34 12.39 22.96 -6.86
CA SER A 34 11.45 21.83 -6.90
C SER A 34 11.82 20.73 -5.90
N ILE A 35 13.11 20.56 -5.57
CA ILE A 35 13.58 19.61 -4.54
C ILE A 35 13.01 19.99 -3.18
N GLY A 36 13.13 21.28 -2.80
CA GLY A 36 12.57 21.78 -1.54
C GLY A 36 11.05 21.65 -1.48
N CYS A 37 10.36 21.84 -2.60
CA CYS A 37 8.92 21.63 -2.70
C CYS A 37 8.53 20.16 -2.50
N VAL A 38 9.24 19.20 -3.11
CA VAL A 38 8.98 17.77 -2.89
C VAL A 38 9.25 17.41 -1.44
N ALA A 39 10.40 17.80 -0.88
CA ALA A 39 10.77 17.57 0.51
C ALA A 39 9.66 18.01 1.47
N LEU A 40 9.17 19.24 1.35
CA LEU A 40 8.09 19.76 2.19
C LEU A 40 6.79 18.91 2.18
N ASN A 41 6.51 18.22 1.07
CA ASN A 41 5.33 17.36 0.96
C ASN A 41 5.57 15.95 1.49
N VAL A 42 6.81 15.43 1.41
CA VAL A 42 7.14 14.05 1.84
C VAL A 42 7.68 13.97 3.27
N ASP A 43 8.28 15.04 3.79
CA ASP A 43 8.84 15.11 5.14
C ASP A 43 7.84 14.74 6.25
N PRO A 44 6.53 15.07 6.15
CA PRO A 44 5.55 14.61 7.13
C PRO A 44 5.48 13.09 7.31
N PHE A 45 5.94 12.30 6.33
CA PHE A 45 5.95 10.83 6.39
C PHE A 45 7.25 10.24 6.93
N LEU A 46 8.28 11.06 7.24
CA LEU A 46 9.58 10.55 7.71
C LEU A 46 9.49 9.73 9.01
N ARG A 47 8.57 10.10 9.91
CA ARG A 47 8.31 9.32 11.11
C ARG A 47 7.72 7.95 10.76
N ASP A 48 6.70 7.94 9.91
CA ASP A 48 6.03 6.71 9.48
C ASP A 48 7.03 5.78 8.73
N VAL A 49 7.97 6.34 7.96
CA VAL A 49 9.08 5.56 7.36
C VAL A 49 10.02 4.99 8.42
N GLY A 50 10.38 5.79 9.44
CA GLY A 50 11.21 5.33 10.56
C GLY A 50 10.56 4.24 11.41
N GLU A 51 9.23 4.20 11.45
CA GLU A 51 8.42 3.15 12.11
C GLU A 51 8.13 1.96 11.18
N PHE A 52 8.62 1.99 9.94
CA PHE A 52 8.37 0.99 8.88
C PHE A 52 6.90 0.89 8.43
N ASP A 53 6.11 1.94 8.62
CA ASP A 53 4.70 2.03 8.24
C ASP A 53 4.48 2.61 6.83
N ALA A 54 5.54 3.13 6.23
CA ALA A 54 5.55 3.66 4.88
C ALA A 54 6.91 3.47 4.19
N SER A 55 6.88 3.48 2.86
CA SER A 55 8.06 3.64 2.02
C SER A 55 8.02 4.98 1.31
N LEU A 56 9.20 5.57 1.11
CA LEU A 56 9.41 6.87 0.50
C LEU A 56 10.42 6.76 -0.63
N TYR A 57 10.06 7.31 -1.78
CA TYR A 57 10.93 7.48 -2.94
C TYR A 57 11.00 8.96 -3.30
N ARG A 58 12.19 9.43 -3.69
CA ARG A 58 12.43 10.80 -4.18
C ARG A 58 13.29 10.74 -5.42
N SER A 59 12.88 11.47 -6.47
CA SER A 59 13.58 11.47 -7.76
C SER A 59 14.99 12.05 -7.71
N TYR A 60 15.31 12.86 -6.69
CA TYR A 60 16.59 13.54 -6.54
C TYR A 60 17.60 12.80 -5.62
N GLU A 61 17.19 11.72 -4.96
CA GLU A 61 18.10 10.86 -4.19
C GLU A 61 18.67 9.78 -5.13
N SER A 62 19.95 9.42 -4.95
CA SER A 62 20.59 8.40 -5.80
C SER A 62 19.91 7.04 -5.65
N SER A 63 20.02 6.19 -6.69
CA SER A 63 19.39 4.87 -6.90
C SER A 63 19.64 3.78 -5.84
N THR A 64 20.09 4.14 -4.63
CA THR A 64 20.33 3.23 -3.50
C THR A 64 19.06 2.93 -2.72
N ASP A 65 18.04 3.79 -2.80
CA ASP A 65 16.76 3.54 -2.14
C ASP A 65 15.88 2.65 -3.01
N LYS A 66 15.45 1.51 -2.44
CA LYS A 66 14.57 0.57 -3.13
C LYS A 66 13.23 1.22 -3.38
N GLN A 67 12.97 1.61 -4.62
CA GLN A 67 11.67 2.09 -5.05
C GLN A 67 10.66 0.94 -4.97
N LEU A 68 9.78 1.00 -3.96
CA LEU A 68 8.63 0.11 -3.88
C LEU A 68 7.61 0.51 -4.95
N LEU A 69 6.98 -0.50 -5.56
CA LEU A 69 5.90 -0.33 -6.53
C LEU A 69 4.76 0.52 -5.93
N SER A 70 4.44 1.63 -6.59
CA SER A 70 3.30 2.49 -6.27
C SER A 70 1.99 1.82 -6.69
N PHE A 71 1.55 0.85 -5.89
CA PHE A 71 0.35 0.05 -6.13
C PHE A 71 -0.63 0.15 -4.96
N VAL A 72 -1.92 0.22 -5.27
CA VAL A 72 -3.02 0.11 -4.29
C VAL A 72 -3.95 -1.01 -4.70
N GLY A 73 -4.45 -1.77 -3.73
CA GLY A 73 -5.42 -2.83 -3.97
C GLY A 73 -6.27 -3.15 -2.76
N ASN A 74 -7.41 -3.78 -3.00
CA ASN A 74 -8.34 -4.24 -1.96
C ASN A 74 -8.75 -5.72 -2.16
N GLY A 75 -8.01 -6.46 -2.99
CA GLY A 75 -8.28 -7.85 -3.37
C GLY A 75 -9.41 -8.09 -4.37
N LYS A 76 -10.21 -7.07 -4.71
CA LYS A 76 -11.13 -7.11 -5.87
C LYS A 76 -10.54 -6.37 -7.05
N ILE A 77 -10.02 -5.16 -6.80
CA ILE A 77 -9.36 -4.32 -7.78
C ILE A 77 -7.97 -3.92 -7.29
N GLY A 78 -7.07 -3.72 -8.25
CA GLY A 78 -5.73 -3.18 -8.06
C GLY A 78 -5.48 -2.05 -9.03
N PHE A 79 -4.66 -1.08 -8.65
CA PHE A 79 -4.27 0.03 -9.48
C PHE A 79 -2.78 0.28 -9.30
N SER A 80 -2.06 0.27 -10.41
CA SER A 80 -0.61 0.51 -10.43
C SER A 80 -0.33 1.87 -11.05
N VAL A 81 0.27 2.78 -10.28
CA VAL A 81 0.70 4.09 -10.78
C VAL A 81 1.90 3.93 -11.72
N ASP A 82 2.84 3.06 -11.35
CA ASP A 82 4.10 2.87 -12.08
C ASP A 82 3.95 2.09 -13.39
N ASP A 83 2.84 1.36 -13.54
CA ASP A 83 2.54 0.57 -14.73
C ASP A 83 1.49 1.26 -15.60
N ASP A 84 1.82 2.48 -16.03
CA ASP A 84 1.00 3.30 -16.93
C ASP A 84 -0.44 3.51 -16.43
N ASN A 85 -0.60 3.69 -15.12
CA ASN A 85 -1.90 3.84 -14.48
C ASN A 85 -2.89 2.70 -14.80
N THR A 86 -2.41 1.45 -14.90
CA THR A 86 -3.23 0.30 -15.30
C THR A 86 -4.10 -0.20 -14.15
N LEU A 87 -5.35 -0.55 -14.50
CA LEU A 87 -6.31 -1.18 -13.59
C LEU A 87 -6.25 -2.70 -13.71
N TYR A 88 -6.21 -3.36 -12.56
CA TYR A 88 -6.09 -4.80 -12.41
C TYR A 88 -7.31 -5.38 -11.69
N VAL A 89 -7.77 -6.54 -12.12
CA VAL A 89 -8.81 -7.32 -11.43
C VAL A 89 -8.27 -8.65 -10.96
N PHE A 90 -8.94 -9.21 -9.95
CA PHE A 90 -8.54 -10.49 -9.38
C PHE A 90 -8.68 -11.61 -10.41
N ASN A 91 -7.61 -12.38 -10.57
CA ASN A 91 -7.57 -13.57 -11.42
C ASN A 91 -6.75 -14.66 -10.72
N ASN A 92 -7.37 -15.82 -10.51
CA ASN A 92 -6.85 -16.95 -9.73
C ASN A 92 -6.54 -16.61 -8.26
N ARG A 93 -5.37 -16.04 -7.98
CA ARG A 93 -4.85 -15.78 -6.62
C ARG A 93 -4.42 -14.33 -6.40
N THR A 94 -4.31 -13.54 -7.47
CA THR A 94 -3.70 -12.21 -7.43
C THR A 94 -4.44 -11.23 -8.34
N LEU A 95 -4.24 -9.94 -8.10
CA LEU A 95 -4.67 -8.85 -8.96
C LEU A 95 -3.71 -8.75 -10.17
N SER A 96 -3.85 -9.70 -11.11
CA SER A 96 -2.92 -9.89 -12.23
C SER A 96 -3.54 -9.70 -13.60
N LEU A 97 -4.87 -9.65 -13.71
CA LEU A 97 -5.52 -9.44 -15.00
C LEU A 97 -5.71 -7.95 -15.27
N ALA A 98 -4.93 -7.43 -16.21
CA ALA A 98 -5.06 -6.05 -16.67
C ALA A 98 -6.39 -5.84 -17.42
N LEU A 99 -7.09 -4.76 -17.09
CA LEU A 99 -8.19 -4.25 -17.88
C LEU A 99 -7.67 -3.25 -18.92
N PRO A 100 -8.24 -3.19 -20.13
CA PRO A 100 -7.84 -2.25 -21.18
C PRO A 100 -8.33 -0.81 -20.91
N PHE A 101 -8.31 -0.38 -19.65
CA PHE A 101 -8.72 0.95 -19.21
C PHE A 101 -7.75 1.49 -18.16
N HIS A 102 -7.28 2.71 -18.38
CA HIS A 102 -6.27 3.39 -17.56
C HIS A 102 -6.92 4.60 -16.87
N PRO A 103 -7.42 4.44 -15.62
CA PRO A 103 -8.21 5.47 -14.96
C PRO A 103 -7.36 6.61 -14.38
N GLY A 104 -6.05 6.45 -14.28
CA GLY A 104 -5.17 7.45 -13.65
C GLY A 104 -5.16 8.76 -14.43
N VAL A 105 -5.32 9.85 -13.68
CA VAL A 105 -5.25 11.21 -14.20
C VAL A 105 -3.83 11.75 -14.08
N GLU A 106 -3.30 12.25 -15.18
CA GLU A 106 -2.03 12.94 -15.26
C GLU A 106 -2.23 14.45 -15.42
N ILE A 107 -1.40 15.21 -14.70
CA ILE A 107 -1.39 16.68 -14.77
C ILE A 107 -0.16 17.11 -15.54
N ILE A 108 -0.39 17.71 -16.69
CA ILE A 108 0.67 18.14 -17.59
C ILE A 108 0.82 19.64 -17.50
N TYR A 109 2.04 20.05 -17.17
CA TYR A 109 2.44 21.44 -17.23
C TYR A 109 3.43 21.63 -18.40
N PRO A 110 3.01 22.32 -19.49
CA PRO A 110 3.81 22.38 -20.71
C PRO A 110 5.24 22.88 -20.49
N GLN A 111 6.20 22.17 -21.08
CA GLN A 111 7.63 22.56 -21.16
C GLN A 111 8.32 22.80 -19.81
N ALA A 112 7.83 22.19 -18.72
CA ALA A 112 8.43 22.30 -17.41
C ALA A 112 9.04 20.98 -16.94
N SER A 113 10.31 21.03 -16.53
CA SER A 113 10.90 19.96 -15.73
C SER A 113 10.26 19.95 -14.34
N HIS A 114 10.12 18.76 -13.76
CA HIS A 114 9.60 18.59 -12.41
C HIS A 114 10.46 17.61 -11.61
N GLN A 115 10.36 17.71 -10.29
CA GLN A 115 10.82 16.70 -9.35
C GLN A 115 9.63 15.93 -8.81
N GLU A 116 9.85 14.67 -8.46
CA GLU A 116 8.81 13.75 -7.98
C GLU A 116 9.19 13.13 -6.63
N GLY A 117 8.18 12.91 -5.80
CA GLY A 117 8.30 12.09 -4.60
C GLY A 117 7.08 11.20 -4.44
N ASN A 118 7.30 9.93 -4.10
CA ASN A 118 6.25 8.93 -3.95
C ASN A 118 6.29 8.32 -2.55
N VAL A 119 5.11 8.13 -1.95
CA VAL A 119 4.95 7.50 -0.64
C VAL A 119 3.94 6.37 -0.75
N VAL A 120 4.36 5.16 -0.40
CA VAL A 120 3.46 4.02 -0.24
C VAL A 120 3.24 3.83 1.26
N HIS A 121 2.04 4.16 1.76
CA HIS A 121 1.74 4.06 3.17
C HIS A 121 0.98 2.77 3.48
N PHE A 122 1.66 1.83 4.14
CA PHE A 122 1.18 0.47 4.38
C PHE A 122 -0.04 0.43 5.31
N VAL A 123 0.04 1.17 6.43
CA VAL A 123 -1.01 1.19 7.46
C VAL A 123 -2.27 1.94 7.04
N LYS A 124 -2.14 2.91 6.11
CA LYS A 124 -3.28 3.64 5.55
C LYS A 124 -3.80 3.05 4.24
N GLY A 125 -3.07 2.11 3.64
CA GLY A 125 -3.40 1.52 2.34
C GLY A 125 -3.48 2.52 1.19
N THR A 126 -2.70 3.59 1.26
CA THR A 126 -2.80 4.77 0.39
C THR A 126 -1.45 5.09 -0.23
N VAL A 127 -1.45 5.43 -1.51
CA VAL A 127 -0.27 5.93 -2.24
C VAL A 127 -0.41 7.43 -2.46
N PHE A 128 0.69 8.16 -2.21
CA PHE A 128 0.81 9.59 -2.47
C PHE A 128 1.90 9.83 -3.52
N ARG A 129 1.61 10.67 -4.50
CA ARG A 129 2.57 11.10 -5.52
C ARG A 129 2.61 12.61 -5.57
N TYR A 130 3.79 13.19 -5.45
CA TYR A 130 3.99 14.64 -5.41
C TYR A 130 4.86 15.06 -6.59
N GLN A 131 4.35 15.99 -7.39
CA GLN A 131 5.08 16.58 -8.50
C GLN A 131 5.24 18.08 -8.26
N CYS A 132 6.47 18.58 -8.31
CA CYS A 132 6.76 19.99 -8.13
C CYS A 132 7.38 20.58 -9.40
N PHE A 133 6.75 21.63 -9.91
CA PHE A 133 7.18 22.33 -11.12
C PHE A 133 7.78 23.68 -10.75
N ASN A 134 8.94 24.02 -11.32
CA ASN A 134 9.56 25.32 -11.12
C ASN A 134 9.06 26.34 -12.16
N LYS A 135 8.57 27.49 -11.70
CA LYS A 135 8.21 28.64 -12.54
C LYS A 135 8.62 29.95 -11.89
N ARG A 136 9.50 30.72 -12.53
CA ARG A 136 9.94 32.05 -12.07
C ARG A 136 10.40 32.08 -10.60
N ARG A 137 11.17 31.06 -10.16
CA ARG A 137 11.68 30.89 -8.78
C ARG A 137 10.62 30.59 -7.70
N LYS A 138 9.39 30.31 -8.10
CA LYS A 138 8.34 29.75 -7.23
C LYS A 138 8.00 28.34 -7.71
N THR A 139 7.54 27.50 -6.81
CA THR A 139 7.22 26.10 -7.09
C THR A 139 5.73 25.86 -7.03
N ILE A 140 5.18 25.25 -8.07
CA ILE A 140 3.79 24.79 -8.10
C ILE A 140 3.81 23.32 -7.66
N SER A 141 2.95 22.95 -6.73
CA SER A 141 2.84 21.57 -6.26
C SER A 141 1.56 20.92 -6.77
N VAL A 142 1.70 19.72 -7.31
CA VAL A 142 0.61 18.81 -7.65
C VAL A 142 0.73 17.59 -6.74
N SER A 143 -0.31 17.30 -5.99
CA SER A 143 -0.36 16.15 -5.08
C SER A 143 -1.44 15.20 -5.54
N HIS A 144 -1.08 13.95 -5.79
CA HIS A 144 -1.99 12.86 -6.08
C HIS A 144 -2.12 11.97 -4.86
N THR A 145 -3.31 11.45 -4.64
CA THR A 145 -3.60 10.44 -3.63
C THR A 145 -4.44 9.35 -4.27
N TYR A 146 -4.04 8.10 -4.10
CA TYR A 146 -4.69 6.92 -4.67
C TYR A 146 -5.01 5.94 -3.55
N TYR A 147 -6.20 5.36 -3.58
CA TYR A 147 -6.51 4.19 -2.76
C TYR A 147 -7.65 3.37 -3.36
N ALA A 148 -7.50 2.04 -3.33
CA ALA A 148 -8.59 1.11 -3.56
C ALA A 148 -9.39 0.96 -2.26
N HIS A 149 -10.65 1.37 -2.25
CA HIS A 149 -11.46 1.44 -1.04
C HIS A 149 -11.64 0.06 -0.43
N ARG A 150 -11.33 -0.11 0.86
CA ARG A 150 -11.25 -1.44 1.44
C ARG A 150 -12.62 -1.99 1.85
N THR A 151 -13.51 -1.11 2.32
CA THR A 151 -14.89 -1.49 2.69
C THR A 151 -15.89 -1.45 1.52
N ILE A 152 -15.53 -0.79 0.40
CA ILE A 152 -16.35 -0.67 -0.81
C ILE A 152 -15.53 -1.28 -1.95
N PRO A 153 -15.63 -2.60 -2.18
CA PRO A 153 -14.65 -3.33 -2.99
C PRO A 153 -14.55 -2.86 -4.45
N SER A 154 -15.63 -2.28 -4.97
CA SER A 154 -15.74 -1.77 -6.34
C SER A 154 -15.07 -0.41 -6.56
N LEU A 155 -14.70 0.32 -5.50
CA LEU A 155 -14.34 1.74 -5.58
C LEU A 155 -12.82 1.98 -5.57
N LEU A 156 -12.33 2.62 -6.63
CA LEU A 156 -11.03 3.28 -6.69
C LEU A 156 -11.22 4.78 -6.51
N VAL A 157 -10.44 5.40 -5.62
CA VAL A 157 -10.45 6.85 -5.41
C VAL A 157 -9.10 7.44 -5.77
N GLN A 158 -9.13 8.45 -6.63
CA GLN A 158 -8.01 9.35 -6.90
C GLN A 158 -8.38 10.78 -6.51
N SER A 159 -7.47 11.50 -5.85
CA SER A 159 -7.60 12.93 -5.63
C SER A 159 -6.36 13.65 -6.10
N VAL A 160 -6.54 14.73 -6.86
CA VAL A 160 -5.47 15.57 -7.38
C VAL A 160 -5.63 16.98 -6.84
N LYS A 161 -4.70 17.43 -6.01
CA LYS A 161 -4.65 18.78 -5.46
C LYS A 161 -3.56 19.57 -6.17
N ILE A 162 -3.93 20.69 -6.77
CA ILE A 162 -3.00 21.61 -7.43
C ILE A 162 -2.95 22.91 -6.62
N VAL A 163 -1.75 23.36 -6.25
CA VAL A 163 -1.54 24.59 -5.47
C VAL A 163 -0.76 25.59 -6.30
N ASN A 164 -1.36 26.77 -6.52
CA ASN A 164 -0.74 27.87 -7.26
C ASN A 164 -0.30 29.00 -6.31
N PRO A 165 1.00 29.12 -5.97
CA PRO A 165 1.50 30.23 -5.16
C PRO A 165 1.86 31.49 -5.96
N LEU A 166 1.62 31.50 -7.27
CA LEU A 166 1.91 32.64 -8.13
C LEU A 166 0.84 33.72 -7.99
N SER A 167 1.16 34.91 -8.51
CA SER A 167 0.22 36.04 -8.62
C SER A 167 -0.61 35.98 -9.90
N ASP A 168 -0.29 35.06 -10.82
CA ASP A 168 -0.96 34.87 -12.11
C ASP A 168 -1.69 33.52 -12.11
N PRO A 169 -2.85 33.39 -12.80
CA PRO A 169 -3.51 32.11 -12.97
C PRO A 169 -2.64 31.15 -13.80
N ILE A 170 -2.81 29.86 -13.56
CA ILE A 170 -2.08 28.81 -14.28
C ILE A 170 -3.07 27.77 -14.80
N THR A 171 -2.93 27.41 -16.07
CA THR A 171 -3.71 26.35 -16.69
C THR A 171 -2.84 25.11 -16.88
N PHE A 172 -3.37 23.96 -16.45
CA PHE A 172 -2.78 22.64 -16.64
C PHE A 172 -3.58 21.85 -17.65
N GLY A 173 -2.88 21.03 -18.43
CA GLY A 173 -3.51 19.94 -19.20
C GLY A 173 -3.88 18.80 -18.26
N ILE A 174 -5.05 18.22 -18.49
CA ILE A 174 -5.49 17.01 -17.81
C ILE A 174 -5.56 15.92 -18.86
N GLU A 175 -4.80 14.86 -18.64
CA GLU A 175 -4.83 13.67 -19.49
C GLU A 175 -5.27 12.46 -18.68
N GLN A 176 -6.14 11.66 -19.29
CA GLN A 176 -6.49 10.33 -18.84
C GLN A 176 -6.41 9.45 -20.08
N LYS A 177 -5.48 8.49 -20.08
CA LYS A 177 -5.29 7.59 -21.23
C LYS A 177 -6.57 6.84 -21.58
N GLY A 178 -7.38 6.49 -20.57
CA GLY A 178 -8.71 5.94 -20.76
C GLY A 178 -8.66 4.57 -21.44
N SER A 179 -9.42 4.39 -22.52
CA SER A 179 -9.44 3.12 -23.26
C SER A 179 -8.21 2.93 -24.14
N THR A 180 -7.56 1.77 -24.04
CA THR A 180 -6.50 1.34 -24.97
C THR A 180 -6.99 0.44 -26.10
N THR A 181 -8.30 0.20 -26.20
CA THR A 181 -8.87 -0.67 -27.22
C THR A 181 -10.14 -0.06 -27.83
N GLU A 182 -10.36 -0.33 -29.12
CA GLU A 182 -11.59 0.09 -29.81
C GLU A 182 -12.82 -0.70 -29.37
N ASN A 183 -12.61 -1.83 -28.68
CA ASN A 183 -13.67 -2.74 -28.24
C ASN A 183 -14.42 -2.27 -26.99
N LEU A 184 -13.93 -1.22 -26.33
CA LEU A 184 -14.54 -0.63 -25.15
C LEU A 184 -15.67 0.31 -25.57
N GLN A 185 -16.86 0.06 -25.03
CA GLN A 185 -18.03 0.89 -25.31
C GLN A 185 -18.27 1.83 -24.15
N ALA A 186 -18.51 3.11 -24.45
CA ALA A 186 -18.80 4.15 -23.46
C ALA A 186 -20.22 4.70 -23.66
N LYS A 187 -20.94 4.92 -22.55
CA LYS A 187 -22.25 5.58 -22.56
C LYS A 187 -22.36 6.54 -21.38
N PRO A 188 -23.03 7.69 -21.52
CA PRO A 188 -23.36 8.53 -20.37
C PRO A 188 -24.20 7.73 -19.37
N LEU A 189 -23.83 7.77 -18.09
CA LEU A 189 -24.61 7.09 -17.03
C LEU A 189 -25.87 7.88 -16.66
N GLY A 190 -25.88 9.19 -16.89
CA GLY A 190 -26.97 10.09 -16.48
C GLY A 190 -27.00 10.41 -14.98
N ILE A 191 -25.97 10.01 -14.24
CA ILE A 191 -25.79 10.32 -12.82
C ILE A 191 -24.62 11.30 -12.72
N LYS A 192 -24.84 12.45 -12.07
CA LYS A 192 -23.76 13.36 -11.70
C LYS A 192 -23.13 12.92 -10.39
N ASP A 193 -21.82 13.08 -10.27
CA ASP A 193 -21.15 12.92 -9.00
C ASP A 193 -21.53 14.05 -8.02
N ARG A 194 -21.02 13.97 -6.80
CA ARG A 194 -21.25 14.98 -5.76
C ARG A 194 -20.72 16.37 -6.12
N TYR A 195 -19.81 16.45 -7.09
CA TYR A 195 -19.15 17.66 -7.56
C TYR A 195 -19.79 18.21 -8.85
N GLY A 196 -20.89 17.61 -9.30
CA GLY A 196 -21.62 18.01 -10.50
C GLY A 196 -21.03 17.49 -11.82
N GLN A 197 -20.03 16.61 -11.77
CA GLN A 197 -19.41 16.00 -12.95
C GLN A 197 -20.28 14.86 -13.49
N GLU A 198 -20.44 14.79 -14.80
CA GLU A 198 -21.18 13.71 -15.44
C GLU A 198 -20.36 12.41 -15.44
N ASN A 199 -20.98 11.30 -15.05
CA ASN A 199 -20.31 10.00 -15.10
C ASN A 199 -20.57 9.27 -16.41
N ILE A 200 -19.54 8.57 -16.88
CA ILE A 200 -19.57 7.72 -18.06
C ILE A 200 -19.41 6.27 -17.59
N ILE A 201 -20.23 5.38 -18.13
CA ILE A 201 -20.07 3.95 -17.95
C ILE A 201 -19.38 3.33 -19.16
N TRP A 202 -18.32 2.58 -18.90
CA TRP A 202 -17.57 1.82 -19.87
C TRP A 202 -17.80 0.33 -19.65
N HIS A 203 -17.74 -0.47 -20.72
CA HIS A 203 -17.79 -1.92 -20.58
C HIS A 203 -17.04 -2.62 -21.72
N GLY A 204 -16.54 -3.81 -21.42
CA GLY A 204 -15.76 -4.62 -22.34
C GLY A 204 -15.56 -6.04 -21.84
N LYS A 205 -14.72 -6.80 -22.54
CA LYS A 205 -14.35 -8.16 -22.17
C LYS A 205 -12.86 -8.40 -22.35
N VAL A 206 -12.29 -9.24 -21.48
CA VAL A 206 -10.87 -9.63 -21.51
C VAL A 206 -10.78 -11.15 -21.54
N SER A 207 -9.81 -11.69 -22.30
CA SER A 207 -9.53 -13.13 -22.33
C SER A 207 -8.69 -13.52 -21.12
N THR A 208 -9.00 -14.66 -20.48
CA THR A 208 -8.22 -15.19 -19.36
C THR A 208 -7.06 -16.07 -19.80
N GLY A 209 -6.92 -16.34 -21.11
CA GLY A 209 -5.88 -17.22 -21.67
C GLY A 209 -6.04 -18.71 -21.36
N SER A 210 -6.98 -19.10 -20.49
CA SER A 210 -7.10 -20.49 -19.99
C SER A 210 -7.87 -21.43 -20.93
N ALA A 211 -8.89 -20.92 -21.62
CA ALA A 211 -9.73 -21.73 -22.52
C ALA A 211 -10.25 -20.90 -23.69
N LYS A 212 -10.36 -21.55 -24.86
CA LYS A 212 -10.90 -20.93 -26.08
C LYS A 212 -12.37 -20.51 -25.82
N ASP A 213 -12.71 -19.28 -26.19
CA ASP A 213 -14.05 -18.66 -26.02
C ASP A 213 -14.48 -18.34 -24.56
N THR A 214 -13.58 -18.44 -23.59
CA THR A 214 -13.84 -18.00 -22.20
C THR A 214 -13.31 -16.59 -21.98
N VAL A 215 -14.19 -15.70 -21.49
CA VAL A 215 -13.88 -14.28 -21.26
C VAL A 215 -14.38 -13.84 -19.89
N ILE A 216 -13.81 -12.75 -19.38
CA ILE A 216 -14.34 -11.99 -18.25
C ILE A 216 -14.99 -10.73 -18.82
N ALA A 217 -16.28 -10.53 -18.52
CA ALA A 217 -16.96 -9.28 -18.79
C ALA A 217 -16.67 -8.29 -17.66
N PHE A 218 -16.46 -7.03 -17.99
CA PHE A 218 -16.28 -5.97 -17.00
C PHE A 218 -17.05 -4.71 -17.38
N ALA A 219 -17.40 -3.94 -16.38
CA ALA A 219 -17.91 -2.59 -16.52
C ALA A 219 -17.22 -1.67 -15.50
N LEU A 220 -17.12 -0.39 -15.83
CA LEU A 220 -16.62 0.62 -14.91
C LEU A 220 -17.34 1.94 -15.11
N VAL A 221 -17.50 2.70 -14.03
CA VAL A 221 -18.08 4.05 -14.01
C VAL A 221 -17.00 5.01 -13.56
N THR A 222 -16.77 6.08 -14.31
CA THR A 222 -15.78 7.11 -13.97
C THR A 222 -16.29 8.49 -14.39
N PRO A 223 -15.92 9.58 -13.69
CA PRO A 223 -16.34 10.92 -14.10
C PRO A 223 -15.71 11.33 -15.43
N LYS A 224 -16.47 12.09 -16.21
CA LYS A 224 -15.97 12.76 -17.42
C LYS A 224 -15.09 13.93 -17.01
N LEU A 225 -13.79 13.82 -17.31
CA LEU A 225 -12.82 14.83 -16.95
C LEU A 225 -12.77 15.98 -17.97
N PRO A 226 -12.54 17.23 -17.53
CA PRO A 226 -12.22 18.32 -18.43
C PRO A 226 -10.80 18.13 -19.02
N SER A 227 -10.54 18.69 -20.19
CA SER A 227 -9.20 18.63 -20.83
C SER A 227 -8.18 19.56 -20.18
N THR A 228 -8.63 20.59 -19.46
CA THR A 228 -7.77 21.56 -18.78
C THR A 228 -8.38 21.99 -17.46
N VAL A 229 -7.52 22.43 -16.53
CA VAL A 229 -7.93 23.07 -15.28
C VAL A 229 -7.13 24.34 -15.07
N THR A 230 -7.83 25.43 -14.77
CA THR A 230 -7.21 26.71 -14.41
C THR A 230 -7.27 26.90 -12.90
N VAL A 231 -6.14 27.24 -12.30
CA VAL A 231 -5.99 27.48 -10.86
C VAL A 231 -5.66 28.96 -10.65
N GLU A 232 -6.54 29.65 -9.94
CA GLU A 232 -6.43 31.07 -9.67
C GLU A 232 -5.18 31.43 -8.84
N PRO A 233 -4.69 32.68 -8.90
CA PRO A 233 -3.58 33.16 -8.10
C PRO A 233 -3.74 32.86 -6.61
N LYS A 234 -2.66 32.41 -5.96
CA LYS A 234 -2.61 32.14 -4.50
C LYS A 234 -3.72 31.22 -4.01
N SER A 235 -4.19 30.30 -4.85
CA SER A 235 -5.30 29.40 -4.56
C SER A 235 -4.92 27.93 -4.76
N SER A 236 -5.84 27.04 -4.43
CA SER A 236 -5.71 25.61 -4.72
C SER A 236 -7.02 25.04 -5.24
N THR A 237 -6.91 24.11 -6.19
CA THR A 237 -8.04 23.37 -6.76
C THR A 237 -7.85 21.89 -6.45
N VAL A 238 -8.96 21.20 -6.14
CA VAL A 238 -8.95 19.75 -5.89
C VAL A 238 -9.88 19.07 -6.87
N LEU A 239 -9.33 18.17 -7.68
CA LEU A 239 -10.06 17.24 -8.51
C LEU A 239 -10.23 15.93 -7.75
N ARG A 240 -11.43 15.37 -7.79
CA ARG A 240 -11.74 14.09 -7.17
C ARG A 240 -12.32 13.18 -8.22
N ILE A 241 -11.74 11.99 -8.34
CA ILE A 241 -12.07 11.00 -9.34
C ILE A 241 -12.43 9.73 -8.58
N GLN A 242 -13.68 9.31 -8.74
CA GLN A 242 -14.20 8.09 -8.16
C GLN A 242 -14.53 7.14 -9.30
N THR A 243 -13.79 6.04 -9.38
CA THR A 243 -13.97 5.04 -10.42
C THR A 243 -14.51 3.77 -9.79
N LEU A 244 -15.73 3.37 -10.15
CA LEU A 244 -16.31 2.10 -9.74
C LEU A 244 -16.05 1.04 -10.81
N VAL A 245 -15.74 -0.18 -10.38
CA VAL A 245 -15.40 -1.29 -11.27
C VAL A 245 -16.08 -2.56 -10.77
N ASP A 246 -16.68 -3.29 -11.69
CA ASP A 246 -17.19 -4.63 -11.42
C ASP A 246 -16.97 -5.55 -12.62
N TYR A 247 -16.87 -6.85 -12.35
CA TYR A 247 -16.54 -7.85 -13.36
C TYR A 247 -17.15 -9.21 -13.02
N SER A 248 -17.38 -10.00 -14.06
CA SER A 248 -17.93 -11.35 -13.93
C SER A 248 -16.85 -12.38 -13.59
N GLY A 249 -17.26 -13.57 -13.13
CA GLY A 249 -16.43 -14.76 -13.28
C GLY A 249 -16.19 -15.13 -14.75
N PRO A 250 -15.32 -16.12 -15.03
CA PRO A 250 -15.13 -16.62 -16.39
C PRO A 250 -16.44 -17.12 -17.00
N LEU A 251 -16.81 -16.61 -18.17
CA LEU A 251 -18.04 -16.95 -18.88
C LEU A 251 -17.79 -17.18 -20.37
N LYS A 252 -18.74 -17.82 -21.06
CA LYS A 252 -18.67 -17.98 -22.52
C LYS A 252 -19.00 -16.66 -23.20
N SER A 253 -18.29 -16.33 -24.29
CA SER A 253 -18.47 -15.06 -25.02
C SER A 253 -19.94 -14.77 -25.41
N LYS A 254 -20.76 -15.80 -25.63
CA LYS A 254 -22.20 -15.68 -25.91
C LYS A 254 -23.03 -15.07 -24.75
N ASP A 255 -22.60 -15.26 -23.51
CA ASP A 255 -23.33 -14.84 -22.31
C ASP A 255 -22.96 -13.40 -21.89
N TYR A 256 -21.98 -12.79 -22.59
CA TYR A 256 -21.50 -11.43 -22.37
C TYR A 256 -22.60 -10.36 -22.28
N PRO A 257 -23.60 -10.30 -23.18
CA PRO A 257 -24.60 -9.23 -23.14
C PRO A 257 -25.42 -9.24 -21.84
N SER A 258 -25.76 -10.42 -21.33
CA SER A 258 -26.51 -10.58 -20.07
C SER A 258 -25.66 -10.15 -18.88
N ALA A 259 -24.41 -10.61 -18.82
CA ALA A 259 -23.48 -10.27 -17.75
C ALA A 259 -23.21 -8.76 -17.68
N VAL A 260 -22.95 -8.11 -18.81
CA VAL A 260 -22.74 -6.65 -18.82
C VAL A 260 -23.96 -5.89 -18.34
N SER A 261 -25.17 -6.29 -18.71
CA SER A 261 -26.40 -5.64 -18.24
C SER A 261 -26.50 -5.68 -16.70
N GLN A 262 -26.18 -6.83 -16.09
CA GLN A 262 -26.17 -6.99 -14.64
C GLN A 262 -25.09 -6.11 -13.97
N LEU A 263 -23.87 -6.13 -14.51
CA LEU A 263 -22.77 -5.30 -14.02
C LEU A 263 -23.10 -3.80 -14.08
N GLN A 264 -23.73 -3.36 -15.17
CA GLN A 264 -24.14 -1.96 -15.33
C GLN A 264 -25.22 -1.56 -14.34
N SER A 265 -26.20 -2.45 -14.07
CA SER A 265 -27.23 -2.21 -13.06
C SER A 265 -26.61 -2.08 -11.67
N PHE A 266 -25.75 -3.03 -11.30
CA PHE A 266 -25.05 -3.00 -10.01
C PHE A 266 -24.24 -1.72 -9.84
N LEU A 267 -23.42 -1.35 -10.82
CA LEU A 267 -22.58 -0.15 -10.74
C LEU A 267 -23.40 1.14 -10.67
N LYS A 268 -24.58 1.18 -11.30
CA LYS A 268 -25.48 2.33 -11.21
C LYS A 268 -26.01 2.52 -9.79
N GLU A 269 -26.46 1.45 -9.14
CA GLU A 269 -26.92 1.47 -7.75
C GLU A 269 -25.78 1.77 -6.77
N GLU A 270 -24.62 1.18 -7.00
CA GLU A 270 -23.40 1.42 -6.20
C GLU A 270 -22.98 2.90 -6.29
N MET A 271 -23.01 3.48 -7.49
CA MET A 271 -22.68 4.90 -7.70
C MET A 271 -23.64 5.84 -6.96
N GLN A 272 -24.94 5.54 -6.96
CA GLN A 272 -25.91 6.33 -6.20
C GLN A 272 -25.60 6.32 -4.69
N ARG A 273 -25.20 5.17 -4.16
CA ARG A 273 -24.78 5.06 -2.75
C ARG A 273 -23.49 5.83 -2.50
N VAL A 274 -22.45 5.65 -3.31
CA VAL A 274 -21.14 6.30 -3.12
C VAL A 274 -21.22 7.82 -3.21
N VAL A 275 -22.00 8.36 -4.14
CA VAL A 275 -22.18 9.83 -4.32
C VAL A 275 -22.81 10.48 -3.08
N SER A 276 -23.61 9.74 -2.30
CA SER A 276 -24.22 10.25 -1.07
C SER A 276 -23.22 10.42 0.09
N ILE A 277 -22.07 9.74 0.05
CA ILE A 277 -21.09 9.74 1.13
C ILE A 277 -20.08 10.87 0.93
N GLU A 278 -19.68 11.52 2.03
CA GLU A 278 -18.67 12.56 1.97
C GLU A 278 -17.27 11.98 1.74
N SER A 279 -16.43 12.66 0.96
CA SER A 279 -15.10 12.15 0.64
C SER A 279 -14.21 11.96 1.86
N HIS A 280 -14.37 12.78 2.91
CA HIS A 280 -13.62 12.59 4.14
C HIS A 280 -14.09 11.35 4.91
N ILE A 281 -15.39 11.03 4.86
CA ILE A 281 -15.97 9.82 5.45
C ILE A 281 -15.48 8.59 4.69
N LEU A 282 -15.54 8.59 3.35
CA LEU A 282 -15.00 7.51 2.52
C LEU A 282 -13.52 7.23 2.85
N ARG A 283 -12.70 8.28 2.94
CA ARG A 283 -11.30 8.12 3.29
C ARG A 283 -11.13 7.52 4.70
N ASN A 284 -11.88 8.00 5.68
CA ASN A 284 -11.78 7.48 7.05
C ASN A 284 -12.21 6.01 7.11
N MET A 285 -13.32 5.62 6.49
CA MET A 285 -13.74 4.21 6.40
C MET A 285 -12.66 3.30 5.81
N HIS A 286 -11.97 3.75 4.76
CA HIS A 286 -10.85 3.01 4.17
C HIS A 286 -9.66 2.90 5.13
N VAL A 287 -9.23 4.02 5.74
CA VAL A 287 -8.09 4.05 6.65
C VAL A 287 -8.35 3.25 7.93
N ASP A 288 -9.57 3.34 8.48
CA ASP A 288 -9.98 2.62 9.68
C ASP A 288 -9.98 1.11 9.42
N ALA A 289 -10.48 0.67 8.26
CA ALA A 289 -10.41 -0.73 7.86
C ALA A 289 -8.96 -1.23 7.78
N TRP A 290 -8.05 -0.46 7.15
CA TRP A 290 -6.63 -0.82 7.12
C TRP A 290 -5.98 -0.83 8.51
N SER A 291 -6.25 0.18 9.34
CA SER A 291 -5.72 0.26 10.71
C SER A 291 -6.19 -0.92 11.56
N GLN A 292 -7.45 -1.32 11.42
CA GLN A 292 -8.00 -2.49 12.11
C GLN A 292 -7.28 -3.79 11.70
N LEU A 293 -6.98 -3.97 10.40
CA LEU A 293 -6.19 -5.10 9.94
C LEU A 293 -4.79 -5.10 10.57
N TRP A 294 -4.08 -3.98 10.55
CA TRP A 294 -2.72 -3.87 11.11
C TRP A 294 -2.63 -3.97 12.64
N SER A 295 -3.77 -4.10 13.32
CA SER A 295 -3.80 -4.35 14.77
C SER A 295 -3.20 -5.71 15.12
N THR A 296 -3.36 -6.72 14.26
CA THR A 296 -2.55 -7.94 14.28
C THR A 296 -1.29 -7.72 13.47
N GLY A 297 -0.16 -8.30 13.88
CA GLY A 297 1.06 -8.12 13.11
C GLY A 297 2.33 -8.64 13.76
N PHE A 298 3.43 -8.32 13.11
CA PHE A 298 4.77 -8.71 13.48
C PHE A 298 5.70 -7.49 13.47
N GLY A 299 6.67 -7.48 14.37
CA GLY A 299 7.77 -6.52 14.41
C GLY A 299 9.08 -7.25 14.68
N ILE A 300 10.17 -6.70 14.16
CA ILE A 300 11.51 -7.24 14.36
C ILE A 300 12.50 -6.10 14.60
N SER A 301 13.42 -6.24 15.56
CA SER A 301 14.43 -5.21 15.81
C SER A 301 15.33 -5.01 14.60
N GLN A 302 15.67 -3.76 14.27
CA GLN A 302 16.40 -3.43 13.03
C GLN A 302 17.83 -4.00 13.04
N SER A 303 18.21 -4.67 11.95
CA SER A 303 19.57 -5.09 11.67
C SER A 303 20.22 -4.14 10.67
N LYS A 304 21.48 -3.75 10.95
CA LYS A 304 22.31 -2.93 10.04
C LYS A 304 23.17 -3.77 9.09
N ALA A 305 23.07 -5.10 9.15
CA ALA A 305 23.82 -5.97 8.25
C ALA A 305 23.30 -5.82 6.81
N TYR A 306 24.22 -5.84 5.85
CA TYR A 306 23.88 -5.73 4.44
C TYR A 306 22.95 -6.88 4.01
N GLY A 307 21.83 -6.53 3.37
CA GLY A 307 20.84 -7.50 2.90
C GLY A 307 19.98 -8.13 4.02
N ALA A 308 20.06 -7.65 5.26
CA ALA A 308 19.23 -8.16 6.34
C ALA A 308 17.75 -7.84 6.11
N LEU A 309 16.88 -8.81 6.40
CA LEU A 309 15.43 -8.63 6.39
C LEU A 309 15.01 -7.71 7.56
N ASN A 310 14.39 -6.58 7.25
CA ASN A 310 13.96 -5.58 8.22
C ASN A 310 12.47 -5.25 8.04
N GLY A 311 11.93 -4.43 8.95
CA GLY A 311 10.51 -4.09 8.99
C GLY A 311 10.00 -3.44 7.70
N ASP A 312 10.84 -2.68 6.99
CA ASP A 312 10.53 -2.06 5.69
C ASP A 312 10.14 -3.11 4.63
N VAL A 313 10.94 -4.16 4.49
CA VAL A 313 10.68 -5.24 3.52
C VAL A 313 9.52 -6.10 3.96
N ILE A 314 9.44 -6.41 5.26
CA ILE A 314 8.37 -7.24 5.83
C ILE A 314 7.01 -6.56 5.68
N ASN A 315 6.88 -5.32 6.16
CA ASN A 315 5.62 -4.57 6.11
C ASN A 315 5.24 -4.23 4.66
N GLY A 316 6.20 -3.90 3.79
CA GLY A 316 5.94 -3.70 2.37
C GLY A 316 5.40 -4.96 1.68
N THR A 317 5.98 -6.13 1.98
CA THR A 317 5.52 -7.40 1.41
C THR A 317 4.14 -7.78 1.94
N ILE A 318 3.91 -7.66 3.26
CA ILE A 318 2.59 -7.88 3.87
C ILE A 318 1.56 -6.93 3.29
N TYR A 319 1.90 -5.65 3.10
CA TYR A 319 1.04 -4.67 2.45
C TYR A 319 0.58 -5.14 1.06
N TYR A 320 1.49 -5.67 0.23
CA TYR A 320 1.09 -6.19 -1.08
C TYR A 320 0.22 -7.44 -0.98
N ILE A 321 0.54 -8.39 -0.08
CA ILE A 321 -0.32 -9.56 0.17
C ILE A 321 -1.73 -9.09 0.51
N LEU A 322 -1.86 -8.17 1.47
CA LEU A 322 -3.15 -7.64 1.91
C LEU A 322 -3.86 -6.82 0.84
N SER A 323 -3.12 -6.14 -0.03
CA SER A 323 -3.68 -5.42 -1.18
C SER A 323 -4.31 -6.36 -2.21
N HIS A 324 -3.88 -7.63 -2.23
CA HIS A 324 -4.37 -8.66 -3.14
C HIS A 324 -5.49 -9.52 -2.54
N VAL A 325 -5.89 -9.26 -1.30
CA VAL A 325 -6.91 -10.05 -0.58
C VAL A 325 -8.02 -9.15 -0.07
N ARG A 326 -9.27 -9.61 -0.25
CA ARG A 326 -10.47 -8.90 0.21
C ARG A 326 -10.60 -8.97 1.72
N ALA A 327 -10.96 -7.86 2.35
CA ALA A 327 -11.26 -7.78 3.78
C ALA A 327 -12.75 -8.06 4.02
N LEU A 328 -13.19 -9.30 3.78
CA LEU A 328 -14.59 -9.70 3.68
C LEU A 328 -15.42 -9.25 4.90
N ALA A 329 -14.87 -9.35 6.11
CA ALA A 329 -15.55 -8.96 7.34
C ALA A 329 -15.79 -7.44 7.44
N SER A 330 -14.98 -6.64 6.76
CA SER A 330 -14.97 -5.17 6.78
C SER A 330 -15.76 -4.54 5.63
N GLU A 331 -16.28 -5.35 4.69
CA GLU A 331 -17.03 -4.81 3.56
C GLU A 331 -18.44 -4.38 3.97
N TRP A 332 -18.88 -3.25 3.43
CA TRP A 332 -20.17 -2.65 3.78
C TRP A 332 -21.40 -3.45 3.34
N ASN A 333 -21.22 -4.40 2.43
CA ASN A 333 -22.29 -5.29 1.95
C ASN A 333 -22.32 -6.62 2.75
N THR A 334 -21.38 -6.84 3.67
CA THR A 334 -21.31 -8.06 4.48
C THR A 334 -22.39 -8.05 5.55
N GLY A 335 -23.28 -9.03 5.51
CA GLY A 335 -24.38 -9.15 6.45
C GLY A 335 -23.93 -9.63 7.85
N PRO A 336 -24.74 -9.43 8.91
CA PRO A 336 -24.39 -9.87 10.26
C PRO A 336 -24.17 -11.39 10.40
N ALA A 337 -24.86 -12.21 9.61
CA ALA A 337 -24.71 -13.66 9.62
C ALA A 337 -23.36 -14.10 9.03
N GLU A 338 -23.03 -13.58 7.86
CA GLU A 338 -21.73 -13.81 7.20
C GLU A 338 -20.57 -13.32 8.06
N HIS A 339 -20.72 -12.15 8.70
CA HIS A 339 -19.72 -11.64 9.62
C HIS A 339 -19.45 -12.63 10.79
N ARG A 340 -20.50 -13.25 11.37
CA ARG A 340 -20.33 -14.26 12.43
C ARG A 340 -19.64 -15.52 11.92
N GLU A 341 -19.94 -15.96 10.70
CA GLU A 341 -19.29 -17.11 10.08
C GLU A 341 -17.79 -16.86 9.88
N LEU A 342 -17.42 -15.69 9.35
CA LEU A 342 -16.02 -15.29 9.19
C LEU A 342 -15.27 -15.24 10.53
N GLN A 343 -15.89 -14.69 11.57
CA GLN A 343 -15.30 -14.67 12.91
C GLN A 343 -15.10 -16.08 13.50
N ALA A 344 -16.06 -16.99 13.28
CA ALA A 344 -15.95 -18.37 13.75
C ALA A 344 -14.79 -19.11 13.07
N LEU A 345 -14.55 -18.86 11.78
CA LEU A 345 -13.42 -19.42 11.04
C LEU A 345 -12.05 -18.86 11.49
N LEU A 346 -12.00 -17.59 11.92
CA LEU A 346 -10.80 -16.96 12.47
C LEU A 346 -10.44 -17.48 13.86
N ALA A 347 -11.43 -17.87 14.65
CA ALA A 347 -11.25 -18.27 16.04
C ALA A 347 -10.46 -19.59 16.23
N TYR A 348 -10.66 -20.55 15.33
CA TYR A 348 -10.09 -21.90 15.45
C TYR A 348 -9.40 -22.35 14.16
N PRO A 349 -8.19 -21.82 13.88
CA PRO A 349 -7.42 -22.21 12.70
C PRO A 349 -6.63 -23.50 12.96
N GLU A 350 -7.33 -24.60 13.19
CA GLU A 350 -6.74 -25.92 13.43
C GLU A 350 -5.64 -26.24 12.40
N HIS A 351 -4.48 -26.67 12.89
CA HIS A 351 -3.33 -27.12 12.09
C HIS A 351 -2.68 -26.07 11.17
N CYS A 352 -3.04 -24.78 11.30
CA CYS A 352 -2.25 -23.67 10.76
C CYS A 352 -1.31 -23.17 11.86
N TYR A 353 0.00 -23.03 11.68
CA TYR A 353 0.84 -23.24 10.51
C TYR A 353 1.79 -24.44 10.74
N GLY A 354 1.74 -25.45 9.86
CA GLY A 354 2.48 -26.72 10.01
C GLY A 354 3.95 -26.74 9.58
N GLY A 355 4.56 -25.59 9.26
CA GLY A 355 5.89 -25.50 8.64
C GLY A 355 6.99 -24.87 9.53
N HIS A 356 8.15 -24.61 8.92
CA HIS A 356 9.23 -23.82 9.52
C HIS A 356 8.98 -22.32 9.40
N HIS A 357 9.61 -21.51 10.26
CA HIS A 357 9.43 -20.06 10.21
C HIS A 357 9.83 -19.47 8.85
N THR A 358 9.07 -18.50 8.37
CA THR A 358 9.22 -17.92 7.03
C THR A 358 10.24 -16.77 6.95
N LEU A 359 10.82 -16.35 8.08
CA LEU A 359 11.79 -15.25 8.13
C LEU A 359 13.07 -15.54 7.34
N GLN A 360 13.49 -16.80 7.24
CA GLN A 360 14.68 -17.23 6.49
C GLN A 360 14.38 -17.64 5.04
N ALA A 361 13.10 -17.65 4.63
CA ALA A 361 12.69 -18.04 3.28
C ALA A 361 12.86 -16.86 2.30
N SER A 362 14.06 -16.64 1.79
CA SER A 362 14.40 -15.48 0.93
C SER A 362 13.50 -15.31 -0.30
N THR A 363 12.97 -16.40 -0.86
CA THR A 363 12.05 -16.36 -2.01
C THR A 363 10.70 -15.71 -1.69
N LEU A 364 10.31 -15.65 -0.42
CA LEU A 364 9.11 -14.95 0.05
C LEU A 364 9.33 -13.44 0.21
N TRP A 365 10.57 -12.96 0.13
CA TRP A 365 10.94 -11.56 0.33
C TRP A 365 11.65 -10.98 -0.91
N PRO A 366 11.06 -11.07 -2.12
CA PRO A 366 11.72 -10.61 -3.33
C PRO A 366 11.72 -9.07 -3.41
N ASP A 367 12.47 -8.56 -4.39
CA ASP A 367 12.38 -7.15 -4.73
C ASP A 367 10.97 -6.78 -5.20
N SER A 368 10.48 -5.62 -4.77
CA SER A 368 9.09 -5.21 -4.92
C SER A 368 8.95 -3.97 -5.81
N THR A 369 9.82 -3.85 -6.80
CA THR A 369 9.92 -2.73 -7.76
C THR A 369 8.98 -2.84 -8.95
N SER A 370 8.44 -4.04 -9.24
CA SER A 370 7.58 -4.28 -10.40
C SER A 370 6.36 -5.12 -10.04
N LEU A 371 5.27 -4.93 -10.80
CA LEU A 371 4.02 -5.66 -10.60
C LEU A 371 4.20 -7.17 -10.75
N GLN A 372 5.01 -7.62 -11.72
CA GLN A 372 5.26 -9.05 -11.92
C GLN A 372 5.97 -9.67 -10.70
N SER A 373 6.95 -8.97 -10.12
CA SER A 373 7.65 -9.47 -8.93
C SER A 373 6.71 -9.53 -7.72
N VAL A 374 5.91 -8.47 -7.52
CA VAL A 374 4.91 -8.41 -6.43
C VAL A 374 3.87 -9.51 -6.57
N THR A 375 3.27 -9.68 -7.75
CA THR A 375 2.25 -10.72 -7.98
C THR A 375 2.81 -12.13 -7.83
N ASN A 376 4.06 -12.38 -8.27
CA ASN A 376 4.74 -13.65 -8.03
C ASN A 376 4.97 -13.91 -6.53
N ALA A 377 5.42 -12.90 -5.79
CA ALA A 377 5.62 -12.98 -4.35
C ALA A 377 4.32 -13.33 -3.62
N VAL A 378 3.24 -12.59 -3.90
CA VAL A 378 1.92 -12.83 -3.32
C VAL A 378 1.44 -14.24 -3.66
N ASN A 379 1.57 -14.68 -4.90
CA ASN A 379 1.17 -16.02 -5.30
C ASN A 379 1.94 -17.10 -4.52
N LEU A 380 3.26 -16.93 -4.34
CA LEU A 380 4.08 -17.86 -3.57
C LEU A 380 3.69 -17.87 -2.08
N TRP A 381 3.45 -16.70 -1.48
CA TRP A 381 2.94 -16.59 -0.12
C TRP A 381 1.63 -17.36 0.08
N MET A 382 0.65 -17.13 -0.80
CA MET A 382 -0.63 -17.80 -0.71
C MET A 382 -0.48 -19.32 -0.83
N LEU A 383 0.35 -19.81 -1.77
CA LEU A 383 0.65 -21.23 -1.94
C LEU A 383 1.35 -21.83 -0.71
N THR A 384 2.34 -21.13 -0.15
CA THR A 384 3.04 -21.56 1.06
C THR A 384 2.09 -21.69 2.23
N LEU A 385 1.21 -20.73 2.46
CA LEU A 385 0.25 -20.77 3.56
C LEU A 385 -0.79 -21.87 3.38
N GLU A 386 -1.32 -22.06 2.16
CA GLU A 386 -2.26 -23.15 1.86
C GLU A 386 -1.65 -24.53 2.08
N ASN A 387 -0.43 -24.75 1.57
CA ASN A 387 0.29 -26.01 1.71
C ASN A 387 0.66 -26.33 3.17
N GLN A 388 0.69 -25.32 4.05
CA GLN A 388 1.01 -25.46 5.47
C GLN A 388 -0.24 -25.42 6.37
N GLY A 389 -1.41 -25.73 5.83
CA GLY A 389 -2.64 -25.95 6.60
C GLY A 389 -3.54 -24.72 6.79
N CYS A 390 -3.15 -23.54 6.30
CA CYS A 390 -3.86 -22.28 6.59
C CYS A 390 -5.04 -21.97 5.65
N SER A 391 -5.55 -22.96 4.91
CA SER A 391 -6.64 -22.78 3.94
C SER A 391 -7.93 -22.23 4.56
N LYS A 392 -8.28 -22.60 5.79
CA LYS A 392 -9.44 -22.06 6.53
C LYS A 392 -9.29 -20.56 6.79
N LEU A 393 -8.11 -20.13 7.27
CA LEU A 393 -7.82 -18.71 7.51
C LEU A 393 -7.86 -17.89 6.22
N ILE A 394 -7.25 -18.40 5.15
CA ILE A 394 -7.23 -17.71 3.86
C ILE A 394 -8.66 -17.42 3.34
N LYS A 395 -9.61 -18.35 3.55
CA LYS A 395 -11.00 -18.16 3.15
C LYS A 395 -11.72 -17.03 3.89
N THR A 396 -11.24 -16.63 5.06
CA THR A 396 -11.84 -15.52 5.82
C THR A 396 -11.48 -14.14 5.28
N GLY A 397 -10.57 -14.09 4.30
CA GLY A 397 -10.10 -12.85 3.71
C GLY A 397 -8.84 -12.32 4.37
N ALA A 398 -8.65 -11.01 4.29
CA ALA A 398 -7.39 -10.35 4.61
C ALA A 398 -7.00 -10.49 6.09
N GLU A 399 -7.97 -10.52 7.00
CA GLU A 399 -7.77 -10.74 8.44
C GLU A 399 -7.14 -12.11 8.70
N GLY A 400 -7.66 -13.18 8.09
CA GLY A 400 -7.12 -14.52 8.26
C GLY A 400 -5.81 -14.73 7.51
N VAL A 401 -5.64 -14.12 6.34
CA VAL A 401 -4.34 -14.12 5.64
C VAL A 401 -3.27 -13.47 6.51
N LEU A 402 -3.56 -12.32 7.13
CA LEU A 402 -2.61 -11.66 8.03
C LEU A 402 -2.28 -12.53 9.24
N GLN A 403 -3.30 -13.12 9.89
CA GLN A 403 -3.11 -14.07 10.97
C GLN A 403 -2.19 -15.23 10.52
N ALA A 404 -2.46 -15.84 9.37
CA ALA A 404 -1.66 -16.95 8.83
C ALA A 404 -0.20 -16.53 8.55
N VAL A 405 0.02 -15.32 8.02
CA VAL A 405 1.37 -14.76 7.84
C VAL A 405 2.07 -14.62 9.19
N VAL A 406 1.44 -14.00 10.19
CA VAL A 406 2.00 -13.81 11.53
C VAL A 406 2.36 -15.16 12.18
N LEU A 407 1.48 -16.15 12.05
CA LEU A 407 1.76 -17.52 12.53
C LEU A 407 2.97 -18.13 11.83
N SER A 408 3.07 -17.95 10.51
CA SER A 408 4.19 -18.47 9.72
C SER A 408 5.54 -17.83 10.10
N LEU A 409 5.56 -16.57 10.53
CA LEU A 409 6.79 -15.87 10.91
C LEU A 409 7.39 -16.40 12.22
N GLY A 410 6.54 -16.85 13.14
CA GLY A 410 6.97 -17.48 14.40
C GLY A 410 7.01 -19.00 14.38
N ALA A 411 6.60 -19.64 13.27
CA ALA A 411 6.26 -21.06 13.25
C ALA A 411 5.28 -21.45 14.37
N PHE A 412 4.25 -20.63 14.56
CA PHE A 412 3.19 -20.92 15.50
C PHE A 412 2.27 -22.03 14.96
N LEU A 413 2.12 -23.10 15.73
CA LEU A 413 1.30 -24.25 15.37
C LEU A 413 0.08 -24.35 16.29
N PHE A 414 -1.12 -24.23 15.72
CA PHE A 414 -2.35 -24.57 16.40
C PHE A 414 -2.54 -26.09 16.49
N LYS A 415 -2.58 -26.59 17.72
CA LYS A 415 -3.07 -27.93 18.05
C LYS A 415 -4.42 -27.83 18.74
N ASP A 416 -5.10 -28.96 18.90
CA ASP A 416 -6.46 -29.03 19.44
C ASP A 416 -6.57 -28.40 20.85
N SER A 417 -5.50 -28.45 21.64
CA SER A 417 -5.50 -28.01 23.04
C SER A 417 -4.62 -26.78 23.34
N HIS A 418 -3.72 -26.38 22.45
CA HIS A 418 -2.73 -25.34 22.74
C HIS A 418 -2.11 -24.74 21.46
N LEU A 419 -1.45 -23.60 21.63
CA LEU A 419 -0.65 -22.94 20.62
C LEU A 419 0.84 -23.15 20.96
N GLU A 420 1.60 -23.73 20.05
CA GLU A 420 3.05 -23.94 20.22
C GLU A 420 3.83 -22.91 19.40
N LEU A 421 4.90 -22.35 19.96
CA LEU A 421 5.91 -21.60 19.22
C LEU A 421 7.04 -22.56 18.83
N ASN A 422 7.15 -22.94 17.55
CA ASN A 422 8.09 -23.97 17.09
C ASN A 422 9.37 -23.38 16.44
N ILE A 423 9.85 -22.26 16.96
CA ILE A 423 11.10 -21.64 16.50
C ILE A 423 12.30 -22.22 17.25
N GLN A 424 13.42 -22.45 16.56
CA GLN A 424 14.62 -22.99 17.21
C GLN A 424 15.33 -21.88 17.99
N PRO A 425 15.88 -22.16 19.20
CA PRO A 425 16.60 -21.14 19.98
C PRO A 425 17.74 -20.46 19.22
N LYS A 426 18.41 -21.17 18.30
CA LYS A 426 19.47 -20.61 17.45
C LYS A 426 19.00 -19.48 16.52
N ASP A 427 17.71 -19.45 16.20
CA ASP A 427 17.11 -18.46 15.31
C ASP A 427 16.64 -17.21 16.09
N LEU A 428 16.64 -17.25 17.43
CA LEU A 428 16.22 -16.17 18.32
C LEU A 428 17.37 -15.21 18.66
N HIS A 429 18.02 -14.66 17.62
CA HIS A 429 19.12 -13.71 17.76
C HIS A 429 18.69 -12.25 17.55
N ARG A 430 17.38 -12.00 17.36
CA ARG A 430 16.76 -10.68 17.21
C ARG A 430 15.50 -10.61 18.06
N GLU A 431 15.14 -9.40 18.45
CA GLU A 431 13.89 -9.18 19.17
C GLU A 431 12.74 -9.29 18.19
N LEU A 432 11.75 -10.08 18.55
CA LEU A 432 10.57 -10.37 17.74
C LEU A 432 9.33 -9.95 18.52
N PHE A 433 8.36 -9.34 17.85
CA PHE A 433 7.14 -8.85 18.48
C PHE A 433 5.94 -9.34 17.68
N PHE A 434 5.16 -10.25 18.24
CA PHE A 434 3.92 -10.75 17.68
C PHE A 434 2.75 -10.14 18.44
N ARG A 435 1.91 -9.40 17.74
CA ARG A 435 0.78 -8.67 18.34
C ARG A 435 -0.56 -9.26 17.89
N ARG A 436 -1.48 -9.38 18.84
CA ARG A 436 -2.87 -9.81 18.64
C ARG A 436 -3.03 -11.05 17.78
N ILE A 437 -2.33 -12.12 18.16
CA ILE A 437 -2.61 -13.45 17.62
C ILE A 437 -3.97 -13.88 18.15
N SER A 438 -4.95 -14.06 17.26
CA SER A 438 -6.27 -14.58 17.62
C SER A 438 -6.16 -16.04 18.10
N TYR A 439 -6.66 -16.34 19.29
CA TYR A 439 -6.62 -17.67 19.90
C TYR A 439 -7.98 -18.02 20.54
N GLY A 440 -8.81 -18.79 19.84
CA GLY A 440 -10.19 -19.04 20.25
C GLY A 440 -11.12 -17.87 19.90
N ASN A 441 -12.27 -17.78 20.58
CA ASN A 441 -13.38 -16.97 20.08
C ASN A 441 -13.19 -15.45 20.29
N ALA A 442 -12.62 -15.05 21.43
CA ALA A 442 -12.44 -13.63 21.76
C ALA A 442 -11.09 -13.30 22.41
N THR A 443 -10.17 -14.25 22.45
CA THR A 443 -8.87 -14.08 23.11
C THR A 443 -7.79 -13.66 22.11
N HIS A 444 -7.02 -12.65 22.49
CA HIS A 444 -5.87 -12.17 21.71
C HIS A 444 -4.60 -12.29 22.55
N LEU A 445 -3.61 -12.96 21.98
CA LEU A 445 -2.30 -13.20 22.59
C LEU A 445 -1.26 -12.25 21.99
N ASN A 446 -0.37 -11.75 22.85
CA ASN A 446 0.88 -11.14 22.41
C ASN A 446 2.05 -11.99 22.88
N VAL A 447 3.04 -12.13 21.99
CA VAL A 447 4.27 -12.86 22.26
C VAL A 447 5.42 -11.97 21.85
N SER A 448 6.41 -11.77 22.72
CA SER A 448 7.64 -11.09 22.34
C SER A 448 8.86 -11.93 22.72
N VAL A 449 9.84 -11.94 21.83
CA VAL A 449 11.20 -12.40 22.12
C VAL A 449 12.03 -11.16 22.38
N VAL A 450 12.60 -11.06 23.58
CA VAL A 450 13.50 -9.97 23.99
C VAL A 450 14.86 -10.55 24.29
N LEU A 451 15.94 -9.85 23.95
CA LEU A 451 17.29 -10.30 24.27
C LEU A 451 17.69 -9.75 25.63
N GLY A 452 18.13 -10.63 26.54
CA GLY A 452 18.73 -10.23 27.81
C GLY A 452 20.15 -9.69 27.64
N ASP A 453 20.73 -9.16 28.72
CA ASP A 453 22.11 -8.65 28.74
C ASP A 453 23.15 -9.72 28.38
N ASP A 454 22.82 -10.99 28.59
CA ASP A 454 23.65 -12.14 28.24
C ASP A 454 23.38 -12.68 26.82
N ASN A 455 22.62 -11.93 26.00
CA ASN A 455 22.14 -12.31 24.67
C ASN A 455 21.28 -13.59 24.64
N LYS A 456 20.73 -14.03 25.78
CA LYS A 456 19.74 -15.09 25.79
C LYS A 456 18.37 -14.53 25.44
N ALA A 457 17.63 -15.28 24.63
CA ALA A 457 16.26 -14.97 24.29
C ALA A 457 15.34 -15.22 25.49
N LEU A 458 14.59 -14.20 25.87
CA LEU A 458 13.53 -14.24 26.87
C LEU A 458 12.18 -14.15 26.15
N LEU A 459 11.32 -15.13 26.37
CA LEU A 459 9.96 -15.13 25.87
C LEU A 459 9.07 -14.38 26.87
N ARG A 460 8.27 -13.44 26.38
CA ARG A 460 7.22 -12.81 27.18
C ARG A 460 5.89 -13.01 26.51
N VAL A 461 4.91 -13.43 27.30
CA VAL A 461 3.57 -13.76 26.81
C VAL A 461 2.54 -13.06 27.69
N TRP A 462 1.55 -12.42 27.06
CA TRP A 462 0.43 -11.79 27.75
C TRP A 462 -0.80 -11.72 26.88
N LEU A 463 -1.93 -11.38 27.50
CA LEU A 463 -3.22 -11.28 26.84
C LEU A 463 -3.57 -9.81 26.60
N ASP A 464 -4.10 -9.51 25.42
CA ASP A 464 -4.76 -8.23 25.13
C ASP A 464 -6.22 -8.25 25.56
N ARG A 465 -6.85 -9.39 25.31
CA ARG A 465 -8.25 -9.68 25.62
C ARG A 465 -8.37 -11.15 25.94
N SER A 466 -9.27 -11.50 26.85
CA SER A 466 -9.51 -12.90 27.18
C SER A 466 -10.98 -13.21 27.48
N ASP A 467 -11.41 -14.42 27.12
CA ASP A 467 -12.73 -14.99 27.44
C ASP A 467 -12.69 -16.05 28.56
N ARG A 468 -11.50 -16.53 28.94
CA ARG A 468 -11.29 -17.55 29.99
C ARG A 468 -9.86 -17.52 30.51
N ASP A 469 -9.54 -18.37 31.48
CA ASP A 469 -8.18 -18.48 31.97
C ASP A 469 -7.28 -19.22 30.95
N TYR A 470 -6.17 -18.58 30.58
CA TYR A 470 -5.12 -19.17 29.75
C TYR A 470 -3.82 -19.28 30.53
N TYR A 471 -3.00 -20.26 30.15
CA TYR A 471 -1.75 -20.55 30.80
C TYR A 471 -0.65 -20.75 29.75
N ALA A 472 0.58 -20.42 30.12
CA ALA A 472 1.77 -20.71 29.33
C ALA A 472 2.68 -21.65 30.12
N CYS A 473 3.43 -22.48 29.41
CA CYS A 473 4.44 -23.37 29.98
C CYS A 473 5.67 -23.36 29.07
N ASP A 474 6.77 -23.92 29.55
CA ASP A 474 7.98 -24.12 28.77
C ASP A 474 7.86 -25.30 27.79
N GLY A 475 8.93 -25.57 27.04
CA GLY A 475 8.95 -26.67 26.07
C GLY A 475 8.71 -28.02 26.75
N GLY A 476 7.53 -28.61 26.53
CA GLY A 476 7.12 -29.87 27.15
C GLY A 476 6.35 -29.71 28.47
N CYS A 477 6.07 -28.48 28.91
CA CYS A 477 5.42 -28.15 30.18
C CYS A 477 6.00 -28.93 31.37
N LEU A 478 7.34 -28.94 31.51
CA LEU A 478 8.00 -29.65 32.61
C LEU A 478 7.77 -28.95 33.94
N ASP A 479 7.72 -27.61 33.90
CA ASP A 479 7.36 -26.78 35.03
C ASP A 479 5.84 -26.49 35.10
N PRO A 480 5.29 -26.18 36.29
CA PRO A 480 3.89 -25.83 36.42
C PRO A 480 3.50 -24.66 35.51
N PRO A 481 2.37 -24.76 34.78
CA PRO A 481 1.96 -23.73 33.85
C PRO A 481 1.63 -22.42 34.57
N VAL A 482 2.12 -21.30 34.03
CA VAL A 482 1.93 -19.96 34.57
C VAL A 482 0.66 -19.36 33.96
N LYS A 483 -0.29 -18.96 34.80
CA LYS A 483 -1.50 -18.26 34.37
C LYS A 483 -1.13 -16.93 33.68
N LEU A 484 -1.64 -16.69 32.49
CA LEU A 484 -1.44 -15.45 31.74
C LEU A 484 -2.31 -14.32 32.32
N ASP A 485 -1.85 -13.08 32.13
CA ASP A 485 -2.55 -11.85 32.57
C ASP A 485 -2.41 -10.78 31.48
N PHE A 486 -3.01 -9.61 31.68
CA PHE A 486 -2.94 -8.47 30.76
C PHE A 486 -1.59 -7.73 30.80
N LYS A 487 -0.71 -8.11 31.74
CA LYS A 487 0.68 -7.65 31.82
C LYS A 487 1.63 -8.76 31.37
N ALA A 488 2.70 -8.37 30.67
CA ALA A 488 3.78 -9.26 30.28
C ALA A 488 4.30 -10.08 31.47
N LYS A 489 4.24 -11.40 31.36
CA LYS A 489 4.94 -12.32 32.24
C LYS A 489 6.19 -12.83 31.54
N GLN A 490 7.26 -12.99 32.32
CA GLN A 490 8.54 -13.53 31.88
C GLN A 490 8.58 -15.03 32.12
#